data_AF-A0A0K3BIN8-F1
#
_entry.id   AF-A0A0K3BIN8-F1
#
_cell.length_a   1.000
_cell.length_b   1.000
_cell.length_c   1.000
_cell.angle_alpha   90.00
_cell.angle_beta   90.00
_cell.angle_gamma   90.00
#
_symmetry.space_group_name_H-M   'P 1'
#
loop_
_entity.id
_entity.type
_entity.pdbx_description
1 polymer ?
#
loop_
_entity_poly.entity_id
_entity_poly.type
_entity_poly.pdbx_seq_one_letter_code
_entity_poly.pdbx_strand_id
1 'polypeptide(L)' 'MLINATPFDADGAVATRDYARVLDHAVTAGIEAVTPNGNTSEFHSLTPDELDTALAVAIETVKGARRSSPE' A
#
# COMPACT_ATOMS: atom_id res chain seq x y z
N MET A 1 5.09 -3.39 11.97
CA MET A 1 5.54 -2.80 10.69
C MET A 1 5.21 -3.76 9.56
N LEU A 2 4.68 -3.28 8.44
CA LEU A 2 4.34 -4.07 7.25
C LEU A 2 5.19 -3.66 6.04
N ILE A 3 5.77 -4.64 5.36
CA ILE A 3 6.32 -4.52 3.99
C ILE A 3 5.60 -5.58 3.15
N ASN A 4 4.55 -5.20 2.42
CA ASN A 4 3.78 -6.12 1.59
C ASN A 4 4.22 -6.08 0.12
N ALA A 5 3.90 -7.13 -0.62
CA ALA A 5 4.01 -7.16 -2.08
C ALA A 5 3.10 -6.13 -2.74
N THR A 6 3.59 -5.50 -3.81
CA THR A 6 2.79 -4.58 -4.64
C THR A 6 1.85 -5.40 -5.52
N PRO A 7 0.52 -5.28 -5.37
CA PRO A 7 -0.40 -6.02 -6.24
C PRO A 7 -0.39 -5.42 -7.65
N PHE A 8 -0.49 -6.29 -8.67
CA PHE A 8 -0.60 -5.91 -10.06
C PHE A 8 -1.90 -6.44 -10.66
N ASP A 9 -2.46 -5.71 -11.63
CA ASP A 9 -3.63 -6.15 -12.39
C ASP A 9 -3.24 -7.07 -13.56
N ALA A 10 -4.24 -7.47 -14.35
CA ALA A 10 -4.03 -8.38 -15.47
C ALA A 10 -3.15 -7.79 -16.60
N ASP A 11 -3.02 -6.47 -16.66
CA ASP A 11 -2.19 -5.75 -17.62
C ASP A 11 -0.78 -5.47 -17.06
N GLY A 12 -0.53 -5.85 -15.80
CA GLY A 12 0.74 -5.66 -15.11
C GLY A 12 0.91 -4.27 -14.47
N ALA A 13 -0.14 -3.44 -14.46
CA ALA A 13 -0.10 -2.14 -13.79
C ALA A 13 -0.39 -2.31 -12.29
N VAL A 14 0.06 -1.34 -11.47
CA VAL A 14 -0.22 -1.36 -10.02
C VAL A 14 -1.73 -1.39 -9.76
N ALA A 15 -2.21 -2.47 -9.13
CA ALA A 15 -3.61 -2.66 -8.77
C ALA A 15 -3.96 -1.85 -7.52
N THR A 16 -4.14 -0.54 -7.70
CA THR A 16 -4.33 0.46 -6.63
C THR A 16 -5.47 0.11 -5.67
N ARG A 17 -6.58 -0.45 -6.16
CA ARG A 17 -7.74 -0.85 -5.33
C ARG A 17 -7.41 -2.02 -4.42
N ASP A 18 -6.74 -3.03 -4.95
CA ASP A 18 -6.33 -4.21 -4.17
C ASP A 18 -5.24 -3.84 -3.17
N TYR A 19 -4.34 -2.95 -3.56
CA TYR A 19 -3.33 -2.43 -2.65
C TYR A 19 -3.96 -1.68 -1.47
N ALA A 20 -4.89 -0.77 -1.73
CA ALA A 20 -5.64 -0.08 -0.67
C ALA A 20 -6.34 -1.07 0.27
N ARG A 21 -6.96 -2.13 -0.27
CA ARG A 21 -7.64 -3.17 0.54
C ARG A 21 -6.68 -3.91 1.47
N VAL A 22 -5.49 -4.28 1.00
CA VAL A 22 -4.46 -4.95 1.82
C VAL A 22 -3.99 -4.03 2.94
N LEU A 23 -3.73 -2.77 2.63
CA LEU A 23 -3.26 -1.80 3.61
C LEU A 23 -4.32 -1.47 4.66
N ASP A 24 -5.57 -1.24 4.24
CA ASP A 24 -6.70 -0.99 5.13
C ASP A 24 -6.92 -2.15 6.11
N HIS A 25 -6.86 -3.39 5.60
CA HIS A 25 -6.95 -4.58 6.44
C HIS A 25 -5.83 -4.63 7.47
N ALA A 26 -4.57 -4.42 7.05
CA ALA A 26 -3.43 -4.50 7.95
C ALA A 26 -3.44 -3.40 9.03
N VAL A 27 -3.81 -2.17 8.66
CA VAL A 27 -3.91 -1.05 9.60
C VAL A 27 -5.07 -1.29 10.59
N THR A 28 -6.22 -1.73 10.11
CA THR A 28 -7.38 -2.09 10.96
C THR A 28 -7.04 -3.23 11.93
N ALA A 29 -6.15 -4.15 11.52
CA ALA A 29 -5.63 -5.22 12.38
C ALA A 29 -4.57 -4.75 13.40
N GLY A 30 -4.29 -3.45 13.49
CA GLY A 30 -3.37 -2.87 14.48
C GLY A 30 -1.93 -2.73 14.00
N ILE A 31 -1.61 -2.89 12.71
CA ILE A 31 -0.28 -2.53 12.22
C ILE A 31 -0.12 -1.01 12.18
N GLU A 32 0.82 -0.52 12.97
CA GLU A 32 1.00 0.92 13.19
C GLU A 32 1.88 1.62 12.14
N ALA A 33 2.66 0.86 11.38
CA ALA A 33 3.61 1.37 10.39
C ALA A 33 3.60 0.55 9.08
N VAL A 34 3.51 1.26 7.95
CA VAL A 34 3.54 0.72 6.59
C VAL A 34 4.77 1.28 5.88
N THR A 35 5.54 0.40 5.25
CA THR A 35 6.73 0.76 4.48
C THR A 35 6.55 0.23 3.04
N PRO A 36 5.99 1.04 2.13
CA PRO A 36 5.88 0.69 0.71
C PRO A 36 7.25 0.71 0.04
N ASN A 37 7.33 0.21 -1.19
CA ASN A 37 8.53 0.25 -2.04
C ASN A 37 9.77 -0.44 -1.41
N GLY A 38 9.54 -1.45 -0.56
CA GLY A 38 10.61 -2.30 -0.04
C GLY A 38 10.97 -3.45 -1.00
N ASN A 39 11.94 -4.27 -0.62
CA ASN A 39 12.29 -5.49 -1.37
C ASN A 39 11.08 -6.42 -1.55
N THR A 40 10.30 -6.67 -0.49
CA THR A 40 9.07 -7.47 -0.57
C THR A 40 8.01 -6.81 -1.43
N SER A 41 8.02 -5.48 -1.55
CA SER A 41 7.13 -4.73 -2.46
C SER A 41 7.57 -4.83 -3.91
N GLU A 42 8.67 -5.52 -4.21
CA GLU A 42 9.20 -5.72 -5.56
C GLU A 42 9.53 -4.38 -6.23
N PHE A 43 10.05 -3.42 -5.46
CA PHE A 43 10.30 -2.05 -5.95
C PHE A 43 11.20 -1.97 -7.18
N HIS A 44 12.08 -2.96 -7.35
CA HIS A 44 13.00 -3.05 -8.49
C HIS A 44 12.31 -3.42 -9.81
N SER A 45 11.06 -3.88 -9.75
CA SER A 45 10.21 -4.19 -10.91
C SER A 45 9.29 -3.02 -11.29
N LEU A 46 9.25 -1.95 -10.49
CA LEU A 46 8.40 -0.79 -10.68
C LEU A 46 9.14 0.33 -11.41
N THR A 47 8.43 1.03 -12.27
CA THR A 47 8.86 2.33 -12.81
C THR A 47 8.76 3.43 -11.75
N PRO A 48 9.42 4.60 -11.94
CA PRO A 48 9.28 5.73 -11.03
C PRO A 48 7.83 6.17 -10.79
N ASP A 49 7.01 6.23 -11.85
CA ASP A 49 5.60 6.63 -11.75
C ASP A 49 4.77 5.60 -10.96
N GLU A 50 5.11 4.32 -11.06
CA GLU A 50 4.48 3.26 -10.29
C GLU A 50 4.91 3.27 -8.82
N LEU A 51 6.17 3.61 -8.53
CA LEU A 51 6.65 3.83 -7.15
C LEU A 51 5.91 4.98 -6.49
N ASP A 52 5.68 6.08 -7.22
CA ASP A 52 4.90 7.23 -6.75
C ASP A 52 3.42 6.85 -6.55
N THR A 53 2.85 6.08 -7.47
CA THR A 53 1.48 5.57 -7.36
C THR A 53 1.31 4.67 -6.12
N ALA A 54 2.23 3.73 -5.91
CA ALA A 54 2.24 2.84 -4.75
C ALA A 54 2.34 3.63 -3.43
N LEU A 55 3.23 4.62 -3.38
CA LEU A 55 3.38 5.51 -2.22
C LEU A 55 2.11 6.33 -1.96
N ALA A 56 1.50 6.90 -3.00
CA ALA A 56 0.28 7.69 -2.90
C ALA A 56 -0.89 6.86 -2.34
N VAL A 57 -1.09 5.63 -2.83
CA VAL A 57 -2.11 4.71 -2.31
C VAL A 57 -1.88 4.41 -0.83
N ALA A 58 -0.63 4.17 -0.42
CA ALA A 58 -0.30 3.91 0.97
C ALA A 58 -0.61 5.09 1.88
N ILE A 59 -0.23 6.30 1.47
CA ILE A 59 -0.50 7.53 2.24
C ILE A 59 -2.01 7.76 2.39
N GLU A 60 -2.77 7.70 1.29
CA GLU A 60 -4.19 8.01 1.32
C GLU A 60 -5.01 6.97 2.10
N THR A 61 -4.65 5.69 1.98
CA THR A 61 -5.31 4.61 2.72
C THR A 61 -5.04 4.72 4.23
N VAL A 62 -3.77 4.87 4.64
CA VAL A 62 -3.41 4.95 6.07
C VAL A 62 -4.01 6.21 6.72
N LYS A 63 -3.99 7.36 6.03
CA LYS A 63 -4.67 8.59 6.50
C LYS A 63 -6.17 8.38 6.64
N GLY A 64 -6.80 7.68 5.69
CA GLY A 64 -8.22 7.34 5.73
C GLY A 64 -8.57 6.49 6.94
N ALA A 65 -7.87 5.38 7.13
CA ALA A 65 -8.09 4.44 8.24
C ALA A 65 -7.92 5.09 9.62
N ARG A 66 -6.94 5.98 9.78
CA ARG A 66 -6.75 6.70 11.05
C ARG A 66 -7.83 7.73 11.36
N ARG A 67 -8.56 8.25 10.37
CA ARG A 67 -9.71 9.15 10.63
C ARG A 67 -10.95 8.41 11.10
N SER A 68 -11.06 7.11 10.80
CA SER A 68 -12.23 6.28 11.14
C SER A 68 -12.12 5.54 12.47
N SER A 69 -10.94 5.51 13.10
CA SER A 69 -10.76 4.90 14.42
C SER A 69 -11.18 5.91 15.49
N PRO A 70 -12.24 5.67 16.29
CA PRO A 70 -12.50 6.47 17.48
C PRO A 70 -11.45 6.16 18.54
N GLU A 71 -11.06 7.17 19.31
CA GLU A 71 -10.26 7.01 20.55
C GLU A 71 -10.97 6.14 21.58
#